data_AF-A0A932J1Y0-F1
#
_entry.id   AF-A0A932J1Y0-F1
#
_cell.length_a   1.000
_cell.length_b   1.000
_cell.length_c   1.000
_cell.angle_alpha   90.00
_cell.angle_beta   90.00
_cell.angle_gamma   90.00
#
_symmetry.space_group_name_H-M   'P 1'
#
loop_
_entity.id
_entity.type
_entity.pdbx_description
1 polymer ?
#
loop_
_entity_poly.entity_id
_entity_poly.type
_entity_poly.pdbx_seq_one_letter_code
_entity_poly.pdbx_strand_id
1 'polypeptide(L)'
;MSNAFAPRYLDVWLHDKHVGWLCEAGRATRFLATEQYLADAQRATLSLSMTPPSAEEITQDILKNHFNPAIYRERGELPPFFAGLLPEGPLRRRLAATRKNERDMDDFGVLAAAGEDLPGAVRVLPANLDQLTPAARAFGVTGGTANLVISTPEQASAGAASLSGVQDKLALSLAHEAQDGKRYCIPVKGKPSNLIAKLPLAGDDSQVMNEYACMQLARLAGVNVAQC
;
A
#
# COMPACT_ATOMS: atom_id res chain seq x y z
N MET A 1 -6.11 -1.48 32.18
CA MET A 1 -4.67 -1.82 32.11
C MET A 1 -4.09 -1.14 30.89
N SER A 2 -2.99 -0.43 31.07
CA SER A 2 -2.43 0.59 30.18
C SER A 2 -2.15 0.06 28.77
N ASN A 3 -2.96 0.45 27.79
CA ASN A 3 -2.66 0.24 26.38
C ASN A 3 -1.61 1.30 25.98
N ALA A 4 -0.37 1.11 26.41
CA ALA A 4 0.74 1.91 25.93
C ALA A 4 0.81 1.71 24.41
N PHE A 5 0.59 2.78 23.65
CA PHE A 5 0.55 2.76 22.18
C PHE A 5 1.92 2.38 21.63
N ALA A 6 2.19 1.07 21.60
CA ALA A 6 3.33 0.45 20.93
C ALA A 6 3.44 1.00 19.50
N PRO A 7 4.57 1.53 19.06
CA PRO A 7 4.70 1.94 17.68
C PRO A 7 4.52 0.74 16.75
N ARG A 8 3.89 0.97 15.60
CA ARG A 8 3.71 -0.02 14.53
C ARG A 8 4.55 0.36 13.32
N TYR A 9 5.19 -0.62 12.71
CA TYR A 9 6.04 -0.42 11.54
C TYR A 9 5.65 -1.33 10.39
N LEU A 10 5.70 -0.76 9.18
CA LEU A 10 5.62 -1.49 7.92
C LEU A 10 6.86 -1.16 7.08
N ASP A 11 7.51 -2.17 6.52
CA ASP A 11 8.56 -2.01 5.51
C ASP A 11 7.92 -1.57 4.19
N VAL A 12 8.47 -0.53 3.58
CA VAL A 12 8.06 -0.01 2.27
C VAL A 12 9.11 -0.40 1.25
N TRP A 13 8.69 -1.16 0.26
CA TRP A 13 9.50 -1.63 -0.84
C TRP A 13 9.04 -0.97 -2.13
N LEU A 14 9.99 -0.54 -2.96
CA LEU A 14 9.74 -0.08 -4.32
C LEU A 14 10.51 -0.98 -5.27
N HIS A 15 9.78 -1.72 -6.10
CA HIS A 15 10.29 -2.91 -6.79
C HIS A 15 10.85 -3.92 -5.77
N ASP A 16 12.14 -4.22 -5.86
CA ASP A 16 12.87 -5.12 -4.97
C ASP A 16 13.78 -4.37 -3.98
N LYS A 17 13.70 -3.04 -3.94
CA LYS A 17 14.51 -2.21 -3.03
C LYS A 17 13.68 -1.79 -1.82
N HIS A 18 14.24 -1.99 -0.63
CA HIS A 18 13.67 -1.46 0.60
C HIS A 18 13.95 0.04 0.70
N VAL A 19 12.91 0.86 0.62
CA VAL A 19 13.03 2.33 0.52
C VAL A 19 12.75 3.05 1.84
N GLY A 20 12.15 2.40 2.82
CA GLY A 20 11.92 2.99 4.13
C GLY A 20 10.86 2.26 4.96
N TRP A 21 10.44 2.90 6.04
CA TRP A 21 9.40 2.40 6.94
C TRP A 21 8.23 3.35 7.00
N LEU A 22 7.01 2.82 7.03
CA LEU A 22 5.83 3.55 7.48
C LEU A 22 5.65 3.26 8.98
N CYS A 23 5.76 4.30 9.81
CA CYS A 23 5.69 4.21 11.26
C CYS A 23 4.42 4.89 11.78
N GLU A 24 3.62 4.19 12.58
CA GLU A 24 2.55 4.78 13.37
C GLU A 24 2.93 4.78 14.86
N ALA A 25 2.95 5.95 15.48
CA ALA A 25 3.17 6.14 16.91
C ALA A 25 2.29 7.26 17.45
N GLY A 26 1.55 7.02 18.54
CA GLY A 26 0.73 8.06 19.17
C GLY A 26 -0.32 8.69 18.25
N ARG A 27 -0.91 7.91 17.32
CA ARG A 27 -1.81 8.36 16.25
C ARG A 27 -1.17 9.26 15.19
N ALA A 28 0.15 9.43 15.21
CA ALA A 28 0.89 10.05 14.12
C ALA A 28 1.47 8.96 13.22
N THR A 29 1.25 9.09 11.91
CA THR A 29 1.79 8.18 10.89
C THR A 29 2.81 8.92 10.05
N ARG A 30 3.98 8.33 9.82
CA ARG A 30 5.04 8.95 9.04
C ARG A 30 5.84 7.96 8.21
N PHE A 31 6.27 8.38 7.04
CA PHE A 31 7.24 7.64 6.23
C PHE A 31 8.67 8.06 6.58
N LEU A 32 9.54 7.07 6.76
CA LEU A 32 10.94 7.21 7.15
C LEU A 32 11.79 6.53 6.08
N ALA A 33 12.38 7.31 5.17
CA ALA A 33 13.23 6.78 4.12
C ALA A 33 14.50 6.12 4.69
N THR A 34 15.00 5.07 4.03
CA THR A 34 16.34 4.54 4.34
C THR A 34 17.41 5.55 3.93
N GLU A 35 18.55 5.55 4.61
CA GLU A 35 19.70 6.38 4.23
C GLU A 35 20.18 6.06 2.81
N GLN A 36 20.11 4.78 2.42
CA GLN A 36 20.46 4.32 1.08
C GLN A 36 19.54 4.92 0.01
N TYR A 37 18.23 4.92 0.24
CA TYR A 37 17.27 5.53 -0.68
C TYR A 37 17.44 7.05 -0.74
N LEU A 38 17.67 7.69 0.41
CA LEU A 38 17.92 9.13 0.48
C LEU A 38 19.24 9.54 -0.20
N ALA A 39 20.28 8.71 -0.16
CA ALA A 39 21.58 9.00 -0.77
C ALA A 39 21.63 8.74 -2.29
N ASP A 40 20.71 7.95 -2.83
CA ASP A 40 20.69 7.57 -4.26
C ASP A 40 20.10 8.69 -5.13
N ALA A 41 20.93 9.49 -5.79
CA ALA A 41 20.49 10.54 -6.71
C ALA A 41 19.78 10.01 -7.97
N GLN A 42 19.82 8.70 -8.22
CA GLN A 42 19.11 8.01 -9.31
C GLN A 42 17.98 7.12 -8.76
N ARG A 43 17.53 7.40 -7.53
CA ARG A 43 16.43 6.65 -6.90
C ARG A 43 15.18 6.63 -7.78
N ALA A 44 14.51 5.48 -7.78
CA ALA A 44 13.19 5.38 -8.40
C ALA A 44 12.19 6.28 -7.65
N THR A 45 11.31 6.95 -8.40
CA THR A 45 10.28 7.82 -7.82
C THR A 45 9.20 7.00 -7.12
N LEU A 46 9.06 7.17 -5.81
CA LEU A 46 7.95 6.57 -5.04
C LEU A 46 6.63 7.30 -5.30
N SER A 47 6.66 8.62 -5.22
CA SER A 47 5.54 9.51 -5.54
C SER A 47 6.10 10.86 -5.96
N LEU A 48 5.47 11.53 -6.94
CA LEU A 48 5.86 12.90 -7.33
C LEU A 48 5.74 13.90 -6.18
N SER A 49 4.86 13.63 -5.20
CA SER A 49 4.72 14.46 -4.00
C SER A 49 5.85 14.28 -2.98
N MET A 50 6.69 13.25 -3.13
CA MET A 50 7.73 12.88 -2.15
C MET A 50 9.13 12.92 -2.77
N THR A 51 9.26 12.37 -3.98
CA THR A 51 10.53 12.19 -4.70
C THR A 51 10.36 12.61 -6.16
N PRO A 52 10.09 13.90 -6.44
CA PRO A 52 9.97 14.39 -7.80
C PRO A 52 11.29 14.14 -8.57
N PRO A 53 11.23 13.61 -9.81
CA PRO A 53 12.43 13.30 -10.58
C PRO A 53 13.21 14.57 -10.91
N SER A 54 14.54 14.49 -10.89
CA SER A 54 15.45 15.61 -11.15
C SER A 54 15.32 16.80 -10.17
N ALA A 55 14.69 16.61 -9.01
CA ALA A 55 14.51 17.63 -7.98
C ALA A 55 15.07 17.14 -6.63
N GLU A 56 16.39 16.99 -6.58
CA GLU A 56 17.11 16.44 -5.43
C GLU A 56 16.93 17.28 -4.17
N GLU A 57 17.10 18.60 -4.26
CA GLU A 57 16.96 19.51 -3.11
C GLU A 57 15.55 19.44 -2.49
N ILE A 58 14.52 19.40 -3.33
CA ILE A 58 13.13 19.25 -2.90
C ILE A 58 12.92 17.88 -2.23
N THR A 59 13.46 16.82 -2.82
CA THR A 59 13.37 15.47 -2.25
C THR A 59 14.05 15.40 -0.88
N GLN A 60 15.23 16.00 -0.74
CA GLN A 60 15.96 16.06 0.53
C GLN A 60 15.18 16.83 1.59
N ASP A 61 14.60 17.99 1.24
CA ASP A 61 13.77 18.78 2.16
C ASP A 61 12.56 17.97 2.65
N ILE A 62 11.84 17.32 1.73
CA ILE A 62 10.66 16.52 2.07
C ILE A 62 11.02 15.33 2.95
N LEU A 63 12.01 14.51 2.56
CA LEU A 63 12.31 13.25 3.24
C LEU A 63 13.06 13.43 4.57
N LYS A 64 13.80 14.53 4.74
CA LYS A 64 14.46 14.87 6.02
C LYS A 64 13.52 15.59 6.99
N ASN A 65 12.55 16.34 6.49
CA ASN A 65 11.52 16.93 7.33
C ASN A 65 10.43 15.90 7.66
N HIS A 66 10.63 15.13 8.73
CA HIS A 66 9.71 14.07 9.17
C HIS A 66 8.30 14.52 9.61
N PHE A 67 7.99 15.82 9.51
CA PHE A 67 6.67 16.42 9.71
C PHE A 67 6.09 17.01 8.41
N ASN A 68 6.79 16.87 7.28
CA ASN A 68 6.33 17.37 5.99
C ASN A 68 5.00 16.68 5.62
N PRO A 69 3.98 17.44 5.17
CA PRO A 69 2.66 16.91 4.87
C PRO A 69 2.62 15.90 3.71
N ALA A 70 3.70 15.75 2.92
CA ALA A 70 3.79 14.66 1.94
C ALA A 70 4.00 13.29 2.61
N ILE A 71 4.65 13.27 3.79
CA ILE A 71 5.11 12.04 4.45
C ILE A 71 4.59 11.86 5.88
N TYR A 72 3.87 12.85 6.42
CA TYR A 72 3.40 12.88 7.80
C TYR A 72 1.90 13.17 7.90
N ARG A 73 1.20 12.45 8.79
CA ARG A 73 -0.19 12.70 9.19
C ARG A 73 -0.40 12.40 10.68
N GLU A 74 -1.49 12.94 11.21
CA GLU A 74 -1.93 12.72 12.60
C GLU A 74 -3.32 12.10 12.64
N ARG A 75 -3.87 11.94 13.85
CA ARG A 75 -5.23 11.47 14.10
C ARG A 75 -5.50 10.04 13.60
N GLY A 76 -4.46 9.26 13.32
CA GLY A 76 -4.55 7.90 12.80
C GLY A 76 -4.69 7.84 11.28
N GLU A 77 -4.49 8.96 10.58
CA GLU A 77 -4.51 9.00 9.12
C GLU A 77 -3.16 8.55 8.53
N LEU A 78 -3.20 7.97 7.33
CA LEU A 78 -2.02 7.65 6.55
C LEU A 78 -1.56 8.86 5.72
N PRO A 79 -0.25 9.05 5.46
CA PRO A 79 0.20 10.06 4.53
C PRO A 79 -0.44 9.89 3.14
N PRO A 80 -0.68 10.96 2.37
CA PRO A 80 -1.58 10.95 1.21
C PRO A 80 -1.30 9.85 0.19
N PHE A 81 -0.02 9.61 -0.10
CA PHE A 81 0.38 8.54 -1.01
C PHE A 81 -0.11 7.17 -0.53
N PHE A 82 0.15 6.82 0.74
CA PHE A 82 -0.25 5.54 1.32
C PHE A 82 -1.76 5.42 1.53
N ALA A 83 -2.44 6.52 1.85
CA ALA A 83 -3.90 6.55 1.92
C ALA A 83 -4.54 6.23 0.55
N GLY A 84 -3.96 6.75 -0.54
CA GLY A 84 -4.40 6.48 -1.91
C GLY A 84 -4.17 5.04 -2.39
N LEU A 85 -3.39 4.24 -1.63
CA LEU A 85 -3.19 2.82 -1.91
C LEU A 85 -4.23 1.94 -1.22
N LEU A 86 -5.08 2.49 -0.35
CA LEU A 86 -6.07 1.70 0.36
C LEU A 86 -7.16 1.20 -0.59
N PRO A 87 -7.67 -0.02 -0.35
CA PRO A 87 -8.88 -0.46 -1.00
C PRO A 87 -10.07 0.34 -0.44
N GLU A 88 -11.11 0.45 -1.24
CA GLU A 88 -12.35 1.13 -0.86
C GLU A 88 -13.49 0.13 -0.65
N GLY A 89 -14.64 0.62 -0.17
CA GLY A 89 -15.90 -0.12 -0.21
C GLY A 89 -15.93 -1.46 0.53
N PRO A 90 -16.57 -2.51 -0.03
CA PRO A 90 -16.68 -3.83 0.58
C PRO A 90 -15.33 -4.52 0.81
N LEU A 91 -14.36 -4.35 -0.09
CA LEU A 91 -13.04 -4.97 0.02
C LEU A 91 -12.29 -4.47 1.25
N ARG A 92 -12.31 -3.14 1.50
CA ARG A 92 -11.76 -2.54 2.71
C ARG A 92 -12.36 -3.16 3.98
N ARG A 93 -13.69 -3.23 4.03
CA ARG A 93 -14.43 -3.81 5.19
C ARG A 93 -14.09 -5.27 5.41
N ARG A 94 -13.98 -6.06 4.33
CA ARG A 94 -13.58 -7.47 4.40
C ARG A 94 -12.17 -7.62 4.94
N LEU A 95 -11.21 -6.83 4.45
CA LEU A 95 -9.82 -6.90 4.92
C LEU A 95 -9.72 -6.53 6.40
N ALA A 96 -10.37 -5.44 6.83
CA ALA A 96 -10.46 -5.08 8.24
C ALA A 96 -11.08 -6.21 9.09
N ALA A 97 -12.16 -6.83 8.62
CA ALA A 97 -12.83 -7.94 9.32
C ALA A 97 -11.99 -9.23 9.39
N THR A 98 -10.95 -9.38 8.56
CA THR A 98 -10.03 -10.54 8.63
C THR A 98 -8.94 -10.40 9.70
N ARG A 99 -8.90 -9.27 10.41
CA ARG A 99 -7.92 -8.98 11.45
C ARG A 99 -8.41 -9.50 12.79
N LYS A 100 -7.53 -10.18 13.53
CA LYS A 100 -7.87 -10.71 14.86
C LYS A 100 -7.63 -9.67 15.95
N ASN A 101 -6.64 -8.80 15.75
CA ASN A 101 -6.37 -7.65 16.60
C ASN A 101 -7.23 -6.45 16.17
N GLU A 102 -8.05 -5.94 17.10
CA GLU A 102 -8.89 -4.75 16.88
C GLU A 102 -8.08 -3.53 16.42
N ARG A 103 -6.83 -3.41 16.87
CA ARG A 103 -5.94 -2.31 16.48
C ARG A 103 -5.56 -2.37 15.00
N ASP A 104 -5.56 -3.54 14.38
CA ASP A 104 -5.20 -3.71 12.97
C ASP A 104 -6.42 -3.62 12.03
N MET A 105 -7.61 -3.37 12.56
CA MET A 105 -8.81 -3.12 11.75
C MET A 105 -8.86 -1.72 11.12
N ASP A 106 -7.92 -0.86 11.49
CA ASP A 106 -7.78 0.50 10.95
C ASP A 106 -7.04 0.54 9.61
N ASP A 107 -6.92 1.73 9.02
CA ASP A 107 -6.30 1.90 7.70
C ASP A 107 -4.83 1.43 7.68
N PHE A 108 -4.10 1.56 8.77
CA PHE A 108 -2.72 1.08 8.87
C PHE A 108 -2.66 -0.46 8.78
N GLY A 109 -3.51 -1.16 9.53
CA GLY A 109 -3.58 -2.62 9.47
C GLY A 109 -4.23 -3.15 8.19
N VAL A 110 -5.18 -2.42 7.59
CA VAL A 110 -5.72 -2.73 6.27
C VAL A 110 -4.65 -2.61 5.18
N LEU A 111 -3.82 -1.55 5.23
CA LEU A 111 -2.67 -1.42 4.31
C LEU A 111 -1.69 -2.58 4.48
N ALA A 112 -1.40 -2.98 5.72
CA ALA A 112 -0.55 -4.13 6.00
C ALA A 112 -1.14 -5.45 5.46
N ALA A 113 -2.47 -5.59 5.51
CA ALA A 113 -3.16 -6.76 4.99
C ALA A 113 -3.12 -6.83 3.46
N ALA A 114 -3.27 -5.70 2.77
CA ALA A 114 -3.27 -5.64 1.30
C ALA A 114 -1.90 -5.44 0.66
N GLY A 115 -0.87 -5.20 1.48
CA GLY A 115 0.36 -4.57 1.03
C GLY A 115 1.31 -5.43 0.20
N GLU A 116 0.99 -6.71 -0.03
CA GLU A 116 1.72 -7.54 -1.00
C GLU A 116 1.38 -7.23 -2.46
N ASP A 117 0.16 -6.73 -2.73
CA ASP A 117 -0.36 -6.48 -4.08
C ASP A 117 -1.11 -5.15 -4.10
N LEU A 118 -0.33 -4.06 -4.15
CA LEU A 118 -0.82 -2.68 -4.23
C LEU A 118 -0.67 -2.15 -5.66
N PRO A 119 -1.43 -1.10 -6.05
CA PRO A 119 -1.25 -0.46 -7.34
C PRO A 119 0.18 0.08 -7.53
N GLY A 120 0.79 -0.25 -8.67
CA GLY A 120 2.15 0.16 -9.01
C GLY A 120 3.21 -0.84 -8.57
N ALA A 121 4.40 -0.35 -8.25
CA ALA A 121 5.55 -1.19 -7.89
C ALA A 121 5.86 -1.17 -6.39
N VAL A 122 4.94 -0.68 -5.57
CA VAL A 122 5.11 -0.54 -4.12
C VAL A 122 4.58 -1.77 -3.40
N ARG A 123 5.31 -2.24 -2.39
CA ARG A 123 4.81 -3.21 -1.41
C ARG A 123 4.98 -2.65 -0.01
N VAL A 124 4.01 -2.91 0.85
CA VAL A 124 4.01 -2.45 2.24
C VAL A 124 3.79 -3.66 3.15
N LEU A 125 4.84 -4.13 3.81
CA LEU A 125 4.82 -5.41 4.53
C LEU A 125 5.02 -5.19 6.02
N PRO A 126 4.51 -6.04 6.91
CA PRO A 126 4.88 -6.02 8.32
C PRO A 126 6.41 -5.97 8.49
N ALA A 127 6.89 -4.94 9.20
CA ALA A 127 8.32 -4.63 9.23
C ALA A 127 9.15 -5.73 9.89
N ASN A 128 10.35 -5.99 9.39
CA ASN A 128 11.34 -6.73 10.16
C ASN A 128 11.97 -5.81 11.23
N LEU A 129 11.57 -5.99 12.50
CA LEU A 129 12.01 -5.11 13.60
C LEU A 129 13.53 -5.13 13.83
N ASP A 130 14.21 -6.22 13.47
CA ASP A 130 15.67 -6.34 13.57
C ASP A 130 16.38 -5.43 12.55
N GLN A 131 15.71 -5.09 11.44
CA GLN A 131 16.25 -4.25 10.38
C GLN A 131 15.99 -2.76 10.59
N LEU A 132 15.17 -2.39 11.59
CA LEU A 132 14.96 -0.98 11.92
C LEU A 132 16.28 -0.31 12.30
N THR A 133 16.53 0.89 11.79
CA THR A 133 17.68 1.69 12.22
C THR A 133 17.42 2.30 13.61
N PRO A 134 18.47 2.67 14.37
CA PRO A 134 18.30 3.44 15.60
C PRO A 134 17.50 4.74 15.39
N ALA A 135 17.73 5.42 14.27
CA ALA A 135 16.98 6.62 13.88
C ALA A 135 15.49 6.30 13.67
N ALA A 136 15.16 5.23 12.94
CA ALA A 136 13.77 4.83 12.73
C ALA A 136 13.07 4.47 14.05
N ARG A 137 13.76 3.73 14.94
CA ARG A 137 13.23 3.39 16.27
C ARG A 137 12.94 4.62 17.13
N ALA A 138 13.76 5.66 17.06
CA ALA A 138 13.59 6.88 17.84
C ALA A 138 12.24 7.58 17.57
N PHE A 139 11.71 7.50 16.35
CA PHE A 139 10.40 8.09 16.00
C PHE A 139 9.22 7.34 16.63
N GLY A 140 9.38 6.06 16.96
CA GLY A 140 8.38 5.29 17.69
C GLY A 140 8.36 5.55 19.20
N VAL A 141 9.40 6.22 19.73
CA VAL A 141 9.56 6.50 21.16
C VAL A 141 9.20 7.95 21.45
N THR A 142 7.97 8.36 21.12
CA THR A 142 7.42 9.62 21.62
C THR A 142 7.00 9.44 23.07
N GLY A 143 7.94 9.51 24.02
CA GLY A 143 7.63 9.47 25.46
C GLY A 143 8.60 8.69 26.34
N GLY A 144 9.91 9.00 26.27
CA GLY A 144 10.84 8.90 27.41
C GLY A 144 10.96 7.57 28.18
N THR A 145 10.53 6.43 27.64
CA THR A 145 10.57 5.15 28.35
C THR A 145 11.17 4.07 27.45
N ALA A 146 12.30 3.53 27.90
CA ALA A 146 13.12 2.56 27.19
C ALA A 146 12.49 1.16 27.03
N ASN A 147 11.18 1.01 27.29
CA ASN A 147 10.47 -0.27 27.33
C ASN A 147 9.16 -0.25 26.52
N LEU A 148 9.09 0.50 25.42
CA LEU A 148 7.97 0.36 24.48
C LEU A 148 8.12 -0.94 23.70
N VAL A 149 7.18 -1.86 23.87
CA VAL A 149 7.05 -3.05 23.02
C VAL A 149 6.76 -2.55 21.61
N ILE A 150 7.67 -2.77 20.66
CA ILE A 150 7.42 -2.46 19.24
C ILE A 150 6.56 -3.57 18.66
N SER A 151 5.57 -3.23 17.84
CA SER A 151 4.66 -4.20 17.23
C SER A 151 4.67 -4.09 15.72
N THR A 152 4.35 -5.20 15.05
CA THR A 152 4.09 -5.26 13.61
C THR A 152 2.65 -5.71 13.42
N PRO A 153 1.89 -5.13 12.48
CA PRO A 153 0.55 -5.62 12.18
C PRO A 153 0.54 -7.07 11.72
N GLU A 154 -0.62 -7.73 11.82
CA GLU A 154 -0.83 -9.08 11.29
C GLU A 154 -0.46 -9.18 9.80
N GLN A 155 0.20 -10.28 9.40
CA GLN A 155 0.49 -10.55 7.99
C GLN A 155 -0.79 -10.69 7.15
N ALA A 156 -0.66 -10.43 5.85
CA ALA A 156 -1.71 -10.63 4.86
C ALA A 156 -2.27 -12.07 4.89
N SER A 157 -3.60 -12.18 4.76
CA SER A 157 -4.25 -13.45 4.42
C SER A 157 -4.25 -13.64 2.90
N ALA A 158 -4.31 -14.88 2.41
CA ALA A 158 -4.31 -15.16 0.97
C ALA A 158 -5.45 -14.41 0.25
N GLY A 159 -5.13 -13.74 -0.87
CA GLY A 159 -6.09 -12.99 -1.69
C GLY A 159 -6.35 -11.54 -1.27
N ALA A 160 -5.43 -10.92 -0.54
CA ALA A 160 -5.50 -9.53 -0.10
C ALA A 160 -4.76 -8.59 -1.08
N ALA A 161 -5.40 -8.28 -2.21
CA ALA A 161 -4.92 -7.25 -3.14
C ALA A 161 -5.67 -5.94 -2.92
N SER A 162 -5.01 -4.79 -3.09
CA SER A 162 -5.65 -3.48 -3.01
C SER A 162 -5.92 -2.89 -4.39
N LEU A 163 -7.16 -2.45 -4.60
CA LEU A 163 -7.61 -1.71 -5.78
C LEU A 163 -8.48 -0.55 -5.30
N SER A 164 -8.12 0.68 -5.67
CA SER A 164 -8.92 1.88 -5.37
C SER A 164 -10.13 2.02 -6.30
N GLY A 165 -11.13 2.78 -5.84
CA GLY A 165 -12.39 3.07 -6.51
C GLY A 165 -13.60 2.35 -5.91
N VAL A 166 -14.78 2.91 -6.17
CA VAL A 166 -16.05 2.54 -5.50
C VAL A 166 -16.69 1.24 -6.04
N GLN A 167 -16.38 0.85 -7.28
CA GLN A 167 -16.91 -0.37 -7.90
C GLN A 167 -16.17 -1.62 -7.41
N ASP A 168 -16.89 -2.71 -7.19
CA ASP A 168 -16.31 -4.00 -6.80
C ASP A 168 -15.33 -4.49 -7.88
N LYS A 169 -14.07 -4.67 -7.47
CA LYS A 169 -12.97 -5.11 -8.31
C LYS A 169 -12.22 -6.24 -7.63
N LEU A 170 -11.71 -7.16 -8.44
CA LEU A 170 -10.78 -8.18 -8.02
C LEU A 170 -9.48 -8.04 -8.80
N ALA A 171 -8.36 -8.07 -8.08
CA ALA A 171 -7.07 -8.29 -8.70
C ALA A 171 -6.95 -9.80 -8.96
N LEU A 172 -6.62 -10.19 -10.19
CA LEU A 172 -6.50 -11.58 -10.62
C LEU A 172 -5.13 -11.81 -11.27
N SER A 173 -4.67 -13.06 -11.21
CA SER A 173 -3.51 -13.56 -11.93
C SER A 173 -3.95 -14.58 -12.99
N LEU A 174 -3.41 -14.46 -14.21
CA LEU A 174 -3.52 -15.52 -15.22
C LEU A 174 -2.58 -16.69 -14.90
N ALA A 175 -3.14 -17.84 -14.58
CA ALA A 175 -2.40 -19.09 -14.63
C ALA A 175 -2.37 -19.58 -16.09
N HIS A 176 -1.27 -19.29 -16.78
CA HIS A 176 -0.89 -20.02 -17.99
C HIS A 176 -0.47 -21.42 -17.53
N GLU A 177 -0.98 -22.47 -18.19
CA GLU A 177 -0.81 -23.91 -17.84
C GLU A 177 -1.92 -24.52 -16.96
N ALA A 178 -3.17 -24.46 -17.44
CA ALA A 178 -4.09 -25.57 -17.21
C ALA A 178 -4.28 -26.33 -18.53
N GLN A 179 -4.34 -27.66 -18.47
CA GLN A 179 -4.55 -28.54 -19.63
C GLN A 179 -5.83 -28.20 -20.45
N ASP A 180 -6.74 -27.38 -19.89
CA ASP A 180 -8.02 -26.97 -20.51
C ASP A 180 -8.16 -25.46 -20.78
N GLY A 181 -7.06 -24.68 -20.80
CA GLY A 181 -7.08 -23.26 -21.19
C GLY A 181 -6.65 -22.26 -20.10
N LYS A 182 -7.08 -20.99 -20.23
CA LYS A 182 -6.70 -19.89 -19.31
C LYS A 182 -7.49 -20.01 -18.01
N ARG A 183 -6.81 -20.14 -16.85
CA ARG A 183 -7.45 -20.04 -15.53
C ARG A 183 -7.12 -18.71 -14.87
N TYR A 184 -8.13 -18.06 -14.31
CA TYR A 184 -7.97 -16.87 -13.50
C TYR A 184 -7.89 -17.28 -12.02
N CYS A 185 -6.85 -16.82 -11.34
CA CYS A 185 -6.61 -17.13 -9.94
C CYS A 185 -6.58 -15.85 -9.10
N ILE A 186 -7.04 -15.95 -7.86
CA ILE A 186 -6.83 -14.90 -6.86
C ILE A 186 -5.32 -14.87 -6.53
N PRO A 187 -4.70 -13.69 -6.40
CA PRO A 187 -3.29 -13.56 -6.03
C PRO A 187 -2.98 -14.33 -4.76
N VAL A 188 -1.98 -15.19 -4.86
CA VAL A 188 -1.38 -15.92 -3.74
C VAL A 188 -0.05 -15.27 -3.38
N LYS A 189 0.32 -15.40 -2.10
CA LYS A 189 1.49 -14.76 -1.50
C LYS A 189 2.72 -14.77 -2.44
N GLY A 190 3.29 -13.60 -2.69
CA GLY A 190 4.49 -13.42 -3.52
C GLY A 190 4.30 -13.44 -5.05
N LYS A 191 3.07 -13.49 -5.57
CA LYS A 191 2.77 -13.28 -7.01
C LYS A 191 1.80 -12.11 -7.20
N PRO A 192 2.25 -10.99 -7.81
CA PRO A 192 1.37 -9.84 -8.04
C PRO A 192 0.29 -10.17 -9.07
N SER A 193 -0.86 -9.52 -8.93
CA SER A 193 -1.92 -9.58 -9.94
C SER A 193 -1.48 -8.94 -11.26
N ASN A 194 -2.04 -9.43 -12.37
CA ASN A 194 -1.81 -8.86 -13.70
C ASN A 194 -3.11 -8.48 -14.44
N LEU A 195 -4.25 -8.63 -13.77
CA LEU A 195 -5.57 -8.29 -14.30
C LEU A 195 -6.43 -7.63 -13.23
N ILE A 196 -7.20 -6.62 -13.64
CA ILE A 196 -8.24 -6.02 -12.82
C ILE A 196 -9.58 -6.49 -13.38
N ALA A 197 -10.24 -7.42 -12.68
CA ALA A 197 -11.58 -7.84 -13.01
C ALA A 197 -12.59 -6.88 -12.37
N LYS A 198 -13.37 -6.20 -13.21
CA LYS A 198 -14.49 -5.36 -12.78
C LYS A 198 -15.75 -6.21 -12.74
N LEU A 199 -16.37 -6.29 -11.56
CA LEU A 199 -17.54 -7.12 -11.36
C LEU A 199 -18.82 -6.33 -11.68
N PRO A 200 -19.84 -6.99 -12.25
CA PRO A 200 -21.16 -6.40 -12.38
C PRO A 200 -21.79 -6.20 -11.00
N LEU A 201 -22.73 -5.27 -10.92
CA LEU A 201 -23.62 -5.21 -9.76
C LEU A 201 -24.56 -6.41 -9.79
N ALA A 202 -25.06 -6.80 -8.62
CA ALA A 202 -26.02 -7.90 -8.53
C ALA A 202 -27.28 -7.57 -9.35
N GLY A 203 -27.50 -8.31 -10.44
CA GLY A 203 -28.65 -8.11 -11.33
C GLY A 203 -28.48 -7.00 -12.37
N ASP A 204 -27.30 -6.38 -12.50
CA ASP A 204 -27.03 -5.32 -13.49
C ASP A 204 -25.59 -5.43 -14.04
N ASP A 205 -25.49 -5.85 -15.31
CA ASP A 205 -24.24 -5.97 -16.06
C ASP A 205 -23.95 -4.77 -16.98
N SER A 206 -24.84 -3.78 -17.03
CA SER A 206 -24.77 -2.64 -17.95
C SER A 206 -23.47 -1.85 -17.77
N GLN A 207 -22.94 -1.77 -16.55
CA GLN A 207 -21.69 -1.08 -16.25
C GLN A 207 -20.47 -1.74 -16.92
N VAL A 208 -20.43 -3.08 -16.92
CA VAL A 208 -19.34 -3.84 -17.56
C VAL A 208 -19.40 -3.63 -19.08
N MET A 209 -20.61 -3.73 -19.65
CA MET A 209 -20.82 -3.54 -21.09
C MET A 209 -20.52 -2.10 -21.53
N ASN A 210 -20.93 -1.11 -20.73
CA ASN A 210 -20.64 0.30 -20.98
C ASN A 210 -19.14 0.56 -20.98
N GLU A 211 -18.41 0.04 -19.98
CA GLU A 211 -16.97 0.21 -19.91
C GLU A 211 -16.26 -0.44 -21.11
N TYR A 212 -16.64 -1.67 -21.46
CA TYR A 212 -16.10 -2.33 -22.64
C TYR A 212 -16.34 -1.49 -23.91
N ALA A 213 -17.58 -1.03 -24.13
CA ALA A 213 -17.92 -0.21 -25.30
C ALA A 213 -17.10 1.09 -25.34
N CYS A 214 -16.98 1.80 -24.20
CA CYS A 214 -16.19 3.02 -24.09
C CYS A 214 -14.70 2.79 -24.38
N MET A 215 -14.11 1.73 -23.83
CA MET A 215 -12.71 1.38 -24.03
C MET A 215 -12.43 1.01 -25.50
N GLN A 216 -13.33 0.25 -26.13
CA GLN A 216 -13.21 -0.09 -27.55
C GLN A 216 -13.34 1.14 -28.45
N LEU A 217 -14.29 2.04 -28.17
CA LEU A 217 -14.46 3.29 -28.91
C LEU A 217 -13.24 4.20 -28.78
N ALA A 218 -12.72 4.37 -27.56
CA ALA A 218 -11.51 5.14 -27.31
C ALA A 218 -10.30 4.58 -28.08
N ARG A 219 -10.15 3.24 -28.13
CA ARG A 219 -9.11 2.59 -28.93
C ARG A 219 -9.26 2.87 -30.41
N LEU A 220 -10.47 2.76 -30.96
CA LEU A 220 -10.75 3.05 -32.37
C LEU A 220 -10.51 4.53 -32.72
N ALA A 221 -10.69 5.43 -31.76
CA ALA A 221 -10.36 6.85 -31.90
C ALA A 221 -8.86 7.16 -31.75
N GLY A 222 -8.00 6.16 -31.52
CA GLY A 222 -6.55 6.31 -31.41
C GLY A 222 -6.04 6.64 -30.01
N VAL A 223 -6.87 6.55 -28.97
CA VAL A 223 -6.45 6.74 -27.57
C VAL A 223 -5.69 5.51 -27.08
N ASN A 224 -4.57 5.72 -26.40
CA ASN A 224 -3.84 4.64 -25.73
C ASN A 224 -4.62 4.17 -24.49
N VAL A 225 -5.26 3.00 -24.60
CA VAL A 225 -6.08 2.40 -23.54
C VAL A 225 -5.56 1.02 -23.16
N ALA A 226 -5.85 0.58 -21.94
CA ALA A 226 -5.56 -0.78 -21.50
C ALA A 226 -6.26 -1.82 -22.40
N GLN A 227 -5.69 -3.03 -22.46
CA GLN A 227 -6.36 -4.17 -23.07
C GLN A 227 -7.42 -4.70 -22.12
N CYS A 228 -8.62 -4.92 -22.66
CA CYS A 228 -9.81 -5.38 -21.96
C CYS A 228 -10.52 -6.42 -22.82
#